data_AF-A0A917N4S4-F1
#
_entry.id   AF-A0A917N4S4-F1
#
_cell.length_a   1.000
_cell.length_b   1.000
_cell.length_c   1.000
_cell.angle_alpha   90.00
_cell.angle_beta   90.00
_cell.angle_gamma   90.00
#
_symmetry.space_group_name_H-M   'P 1'
#
loop_
_entity.id
_entity.type
_entity.pdbx_description
1 polymer ?
#
loop_
_entity_poly.entity_id
_entity_poly.type
_entity_poly.pdbx_seq_one_letter_code
_entity_poly.pdbx_strand_id
1 'polypeptide(L)'
;MLTGCASKGCTKYYHYYHCFSKCGIRFSAQFVDEKFYEQISGFMVNPAHIEIYTEIIKELYEKSTFQEKSEISLYKRQLTEYSDKITKARELLIICALDTAYYRIVKNESEHQITILEGKLINIPKQEEG
;
A
#
# COMPACT_ATOMS: atom_id res chain seq x y z
N MET A 1 -14.29 7.54 30.88
CA MET A 1 -14.92 6.92 29.70
C MET A 1 -16.41 7.20 29.74
N LEU A 2 -16.96 7.76 28.67
CA LEU A 2 -18.40 7.95 28.50
C LEU A 2 -18.98 6.73 27.77
N THR A 3 -20.14 6.27 28.20
CA THR A 3 -20.86 5.13 27.61
C THR A 3 -22.29 5.52 27.28
N GLY A 4 -22.81 4.99 26.18
CA GLY A 4 -24.19 5.23 25.76
C GLY A 4 -25.18 4.45 26.62
N CYS A 5 -26.30 5.07 26.99
CA CYS A 5 -27.42 4.41 27.65
C CYS A 5 -28.75 5.02 27.18
N ALA A 6 -29.81 4.21 27.18
CA ALA A 6 -31.17 4.64 26.89
C ALA A 6 -32.03 4.53 28.15
N SER A 7 -32.72 5.61 28.52
CA SER A 7 -33.70 5.62 29.61
C SER A 7 -35.11 5.62 29.03
N LYS A 8 -35.96 4.71 29.49
CA LYS A 8 -37.36 4.61 29.05
C LYS A 8 -38.22 5.64 29.80
N GLY A 9 -38.87 6.55 29.06
CA GLY A 9 -39.93 7.41 29.57
C GLY A 9 -41.32 6.78 29.40
N CYS A 10 -42.37 7.56 29.70
CA CYS A 10 -43.75 7.12 29.59
C CYS A 10 -44.15 6.78 28.13
N THR A 11 -43.64 7.55 27.16
CA THR A 11 -43.97 7.43 25.74
C THR A 11 -42.77 7.21 24.82
N LYS A 12 -41.55 7.58 25.23
CA LYS A 12 -40.34 7.50 24.39
C LYS A 12 -39.09 7.18 25.17
N TYR A 13 -38.07 6.68 24.47
CA TYR A 13 -36.72 6.50 25.01
C TYR A 13 -35.91 7.78 24.85
N TYR A 14 -35.06 8.05 25.83
CA TYR A 14 -34.14 9.17 25.85
C TYR A 14 -32.72 8.65 25.93
N HIS A 15 -31.86 9.10 25.02
CA HIS A 15 -30.47 8.65 24.92
C HIS A 15 -29.52 9.61 25.62
N TYR A 16 -28.57 9.06 26.37
CA TYR A 16 -27.58 9.81 27.13
C TYR A 16 -26.21 9.16 27.04
N TYR A 17 -25.17 9.98 27.09
CA TYR A 17 -23.84 9.53 27.46
C TYR A 17 -23.67 9.72 28.96
N HIS A 18 -23.23 8.67 29.65
CA HIS A 18 -22.98 8.72 31.08
C HIS A 18 -21.53 8.35 31.37
N CYS A 19 -20.99 8.94 32.43
CA CYS A 19 -19.67 8.55 32.90
C CYS A 19 -19.79 7.23 33.68
N PHE A 20 -18.92 6.27 33.37
CA PHE A 20 -18.87 4.98 34.06
C PHE A 20 -18.37 5.10 35.53
N SER A 21 -17.75 6.22 35.89
CA SER A 21 -17.23 6.45 37.25
C SER A 21 -18.31 6.96 38.23
N LYS A 22 -17.96 7.05 39.53
CA LYS A 22 -18.86 7.50 40.61
C LYS A 22 -19.40 8.94 40.48
N CYS A 23 -18.94 9.73 39.52
CA CYS A 23 -19.37 11.12 39.38
C CYS A 23 -20.85 11.29 39.00
N GLY A 24 -21.52 10.25 38.47
CA GLY A 24 -22.97 10.27 38.23
C GLY A 24 -23.46 11.22 37.12
N ILE A 25 -22.55 11.87 36.41
CA ILE A 25 -22.86 12.85 35.36
C ILE A 25 -23.46 12.15 34.13
N ARG A 26 -24.50 12.76 33.57
CA ARG A 26 -25.16 12.35 32.33
C ARG A 26 -25.30 13.56 31.41
N PHE A 27 -24.97 13.36 30.14
CA PHE A 27 -25.18 14.35 29.09
C PHE A 27 -26.18 13.80 28.09
N SER A 28 -27.09 14.65 27.61
CA SER A 28 -27.99 14.30 26.50
C SER A 28 -27.15 13.87 25.30
N ALA A 29 -27.51 12.76 24.64
CA ALA A 29 -26.81 12.30 23.45
C ALA A 29 -26.76 13.40 22.38
N GLN A 30 -27.89 14.07 22.15
CA GLN A 30 -28.01 15.18 21.20
C GLN A 30 -26.99 16.30 21.48
N PHE A 31 -26.81 16.67 22.76
CA PHE A 31 -25.88 17.74 23.13
C PHE A 31 -24.42 17.34 22.87
N VAL A 32 -24.06 16.10 23.21
CA VAL A 32 -22.70 15.59 22.97
C VAL A 32 -22.44 15.46 21.47
N ASP A 33 -23.41 14.95 20.71
CA ASP A 33 -23.29 14.80 19.25
C ASP A 33 -23.12 16.16 18.56
N GLU A 34 -23.89 17.19 18.98
CA GLU A 34 -23.75 18.56 18.48
C GLU A 34 -22.37 19.16 18.80
N LYS A 35 -21.91 19.01 20.05
CA LYS A 35 -20.57 19.48 20.43
C LYS A 35 -19.46 18.72 19.71
N PHE A 36 -19.65 17.43 19.48
CA PHE A 36 -18.71 16.62 18.73
C PHE A 36 -18.66 17.06 17.26
N TYR A 37 -19.81 17.35 16.66
CA TYR A 37 -19.90 17.89 15.31
C TYR A 37 -19.23 19.26 15.20
N GLU A 38 -19.47 20.18 16.13
CA GLU A 38 -18.78 21.47 16.20
C GLU A 38 -17.25 21.28 16.23
N GLN A 39 -16.75 20.38 17.07
CA GLN A 39 -15.31 20.11 17.16
C GLN A 39 -14.77 19.53 15.85
N ILE A 40 -15.43 18.52 15.26
CA ILE A 40 -15.01 17.91 14.00
C ILE A 40 -15.04 18.91 12.84
N SER A 41 -16.07 19.75 12.78
CA SER A 41 -16.20 20.78 11.73
C SER A 41 -15.02 21.76 11.74
N GLY A 42 -14.42 22.04 12.91
CA GLY A 42 -13.20 22.84 13.03
C GLY A 42 -11.95 22.20 12.42
N PHE A 43 -11.93 20.87 12.25
CA PHE A 43 -10.85 20.12 11.61
C PHE A 43 -11.14 19.81 10.14
N MET A 44 -12.33 20.15 9.62
CA MET A 44 -12.65 19.90 8.23
C MET A 44 -11.79 20.79 7.34
N VAL A 45 -11.12 20.15 6.38
CA VAL A 45 -10.35 20.85 5.35
C VAL A 45 -11.28 21.73 4.55
N ASN A 46 -10.89 22.99 4.33
CA ASN A 46 -11.64 23.89 3.47
C ASN A 46 -11.82 23.23 2.08
N PRO A 47 -13.06 23.09 1.57
CA PRO A 47 -13.33 22.47 0.29
C PRO A 47 -12.51 23.04 -0.87
N ALA A 48 -12.21 24.35 -0.81
CA ALA A 48 -11.38 25.03 -1.83
C ALA A 48 -9.93 24.52 -1.88
N HIS A 49 -9.44 23.85 -0.84
CA HIS A 49 -8.07 23.34 -0.74
C HIS A 49 -7.98 21.83 -0.98
N ILE A 50 -9.11 21.12 -1.09
CA ILE A 50 -9.13 19.65 -1.26
C ILE A 50 -8.33 19.23 -2.49
N GLU A 51 -8.45 19.96 -3.60
CA GLU A 51 -7.69 19.68 -4.82
C GLU A 51 -6.18 19.78 -4.58
N ILE A 52 -5.73 20.82 -3.86
CA ILE A 52 -4.32 21.05 -3.53
C ILE A 52 -3.80 19.93 -2.62
N TYR A 53 -4.54 19.57 -1.57
CA TYR A 53 -4.15 18.46 -0.70
C TYR A 53 -4.09 17.13 -1.45
N THR A 54 -5.04 16.90 -2.36
CA THR A 54 -5.06 15.70 -3.20
C THR A 54 -3.81 15.63 -4.06
N GLU A 55 -3.43 16.74 -4.70
CA GLU A 55 -2.26 16.79 -5.56
C GLU A 55 -0.95 16.59 -4.76
N ILE A 56 -0.83 17.21 -3.59
CA ILE A 56 0.32 17.01 -2.70
C ILE A 56 0.42 15.54 -2.26
N ILE A 57 -0.70 14.92 -1.88
CA ILE A 57 -0.71 13.51 -1.46
C ILE A 57 -0.27 12.60 -2.62
N LYS A 58 -0.78 12.86 -3.83
CA LYS A 58 -0.35 12.14 -5.03
C LYS A 58 1.14 12.31 -5.28
N GLU A 59 1.66 13.53 -5.26
CA GLU A 59 3.08 13.81 -5.49
C GLU A 59 3.97 13.10 -4.45
N LEU A 60 3.60 13.17 -3.17
CA LEU A 60 4.34 12.50 -2.10
C LEU A 60 4.28 10.97 -2.24
N TYR A 61 3.14 10.43 -2.67
CA TYR A 61 2.97 9.00 -2.92
C TYR A 61 3.77 8.53 -4.14
N GLU A 62 3.74 9.31 -5.23
CA GLU A 62 4.55 9.00 -6.41
C GLU A 62 6.04 9.06 -6.08
N LYS A 63 6.48 10.07 -5.32
CA LYS A 63 7.87 10.19 -4.90
C LYS A 63 8.32 9.04 -3.99
N SER A 64 7.46 8.59 -3.07
CA SER A 64 7.77 7.47 -2.18
C SER A 64 7.80 6.14 -2.94
N THR A 65 6.94 5.96 -3.94
CA THR A 65 6.86 4.72 -4.75
C THR A 65 7.78 4.73 -5.97
N PHE A 66 8.36 5.87 -6.33
CA PHE A 66 9.21 6.01 -7.51
C PHE A 66 10.43 5.09 -7.46
N GLN A 67 11.12 5.03 -6.31
CA GLN A 67 12.31 4.20 -6.16
C GLN A 67 11.94 2.71 -6.32
N GLU A 68 10.86 2.26 -5.69
CA GLU A 68 10.35 0.90 -5.80
C GLU A 68 9.99 0.53 -7.25
N LYS A 69 9.23 1.41 -7.94
CA LYS A 69 8.89 1.23 -9.36
C LYS A 69 10.15 1.19 -10.25
N SER A 70 11.13 2.03 -9.96
CA SER A 70 12.40 2.08 -10.71
C SER A 70 13.20 0.78 -10.55
N GLU A 71 13.28 0.23 -9.34
CA GLU A 71 13.98 -1.02 -9.04
C GLU A 71 13.27 -2.21 -9.69
N ILE A 72 11.93 -2.29 -9.62
CA ILE A 72 11.13 -3.31 -10.31
C ILE A 72 11.41 -3.27 -11.81
N SER A 73 11.37 -2.07 -12.42
CA SER A 73 11.62 -1.92 -13.86
C SER A 73 13.03 -2.36 -14.26
N LEU A 74 14.03 -2.06 -13.41
CA LEU A 74 15.41 -2.46 -13.62
C LEU A 74 15.58 -3.98 -13.53
N TYR A 75 15.00 -4.63 -12.53
CA TYR A 75 15.06 -6.09 -12.40
C TYR A 75 14.35 -6.80 -13.55
N LYS A 76 13.19 -6.29 -14.00
CA LYS A 76 12.49 -6.83 -15.18
C LYS A 76 13.35 -6.73 -16.44
N ARG A 77 14.04 -5.60 -16.66
CA ARG A 77 14.97 -5.44 -17.78
C ARG A 77 16.14 -6.42 -17.70
N GLN A 78 16.73 -6.60 -16.52
CA GLN A 78 17.82 -7.55 -16.33
C GLN A 78 17.37 -9.00 -16.58
N LEU A 79 16.15 -9.37 -16.16
CA LEU A 79 15.58 -10.69 -16.45
C LEU A 79 15.46 -10.93 -17.96
N THR A 80 14.97 -9.95 -18.71
CA THR A 80 14.92 -10.05 -20.18
C THR A 80 16.31 -10.18 -20.79
N GLU A 81 17.30 -9.43 -20.30
CA GLU A 81 18.69 -9.52 -20.78
C GLU A 81 19.30 -10.92 -20.56
N TYR A 82 19.10 -11.53 -19.39
CA TYR A 82 19.59 -12.89 -19.11
C TYR A 82 18.84 -13.96 -19.93
N SER A 83 17.52 -13.81 -20.12
CA SER A 83 16.74 -14.69 -20.98
C SER A 83 17.21 -14.62 -22.44
N ASP A 84 17.47 -13.41 -22.94
CA ASP A 84 18.00 -13.19 -24.28
C ASP A 84 19.41 -13.77 -24.42
N LYS A 85 20.24 -13.66 -23.38
CA LYS A 85 21.58 -14.26 -23.36
C LYS A 85 21.53 -15.78 -23.51
N ILE A 86 20.60 -16.45 -22.84
CA ILE A 86 20.39 -17.91 -22.98
C ILE A 86 19.91 -18.24 -24.40
N THR A 87 19.00 -17.44 -24.95
CA THR A 87 18.47 -17.62 -26.31
C THR A 87 19.58 -17.50 -27.36
N LYS A 88 20.39 -16.44 -27.29
CA LYS A 88 21.55 -16.24 -28.16
C LYS A 88 22.58 -17.36 -28.02
N ALA A 89 22.88 -17.79 -26.80
CA ALA A 89 23.80 -18.90 -26.57
C ALA A 89 23.29 -20.21 -27.20
N ARG A 90 21.98 -20.44 -27.18
CA ARG A 90 21.34 -21.58 -27.84
C ARG A 90 21.46 -21.50 -29.36
N GLU A 91 21.22 -20.33 -29.95
CA GLU A 91 21.39 -20.10 -31.39
C GLU A 91 22.84 -20.37 -31.83
N LEU A 92 23.82 -19.87 -31.06
CA LEU A 92 25.25 -20.10 -31.33
C LEU A 92 25.65 -21.58 -31.22
N LEU A 93 25.02 -22.33 -30.30
CA LEU A 93 25.21 -23.78 -30.19
C LEU A 93 24.66 -24.52 -31.41
N ILE A 94 23.48 -24.10 -31.92
CA ILE A 94 22.84 -24.73 -33.10
C ILE A 94 23.69 -24.57 -34.35
N ILE A 95 24.31 -23.40 -34.56
CA ILE A 95 25.22 -23.17 -35.68
C ILE A 95 26.64 -23.72 -35.43
N CYS A 96 26.84 -24.47 -34.34
CA CYS A 96 28.12 -25.03 -33.91
C CYS A 96 29.23 -23.98 -33.68
N ALA A 97 28.87 -22.72 -33.45
CA ALA A 97 29.81 -21.64 -33.12
C ALA A 97 30.14 -21.60 -31.62
N LEU A 98 29.38 -22.30 -30.79
CA LEU A 98 29.59 -22.44 -29.36
C LEU A 98 29.61 -23.92 -28.99
N ASP A 99 30.58 -24.32 -28.16
CA ASP A 99 30.63 -25.69 -27.65
C ASP A 99 29.63 -25.91 -26.51
N THR A 100 29.17 -27.15 -26.41
CA THR A 100 28.23 -27.66 -25.40
C THR A 100 28.66 -27.37 -23.96
N ALA A 101 29.96 -27.45 -23.64
CA ALA A 101 30.46 -27.16 -22.30
C ALA A 101 30.30 -25.67 -21.96
N TYR A 102 30.66 -24.79 -22.91
CA TYR A 102 30.51 -23.35 -22.74
C TYR A 102 29.05 -22.90 -22.69
N TYR A 103 28.17 -23.49 -23.51
CA TYR A 103 26.73 -23.25 -23.43
C TYR A 103 26.18 -23.57 -22.04
N ARG A 104 26.56 -24.70 -21.46
CA ARG A 104 26.10 -25.09 -20.11
C ARG A 104 26.53 -24.08 -19.04
N ILE A 105 27.75 -23.56 -19.13
CA ILE A 105 28.25 -22.52 -18.22
C ILE A 105 27.37 -21.26 -18.35
N VAL A 106 27.23 -20.73 -19.56
CA VAL A 106 26.44 -19.51 -19.82
C VAL A 106 24.99 -19.67 -19.38
N LYS A 107 24.40 -20.84 -19.64
CA LYS A 107 23.04 -21.16 -19.23
C LYS A 107 22.90 -21.16 -17.71
N ASN A 108 23.75 -21.92 -17.01
CA ASN A 108 23.67 -22.05 -15.55
C ASN A 108 23.91 -20.71 -14.84
N GLU A 109 24.88 -19.91 -15.30
CA GLU A 109 25.13 -18.58 -14.75
C GLU A 109 23.92 -17.66 -14.94
N SER A 110 23.32 -17.66 -16.14
CA SER A 110 22.18 -16.80 -16.45
C SER A 110 20.93 -17.24 -15.68
N GLU A 111 20.68 -18.55 -15.55
CA GLU A 111 19.59 -19.10 -14.74
C GLU A 111 19.77 -18.76 -13.25
N HIS A 112 21.00 -18.82 -12.73
CA HIS A 112 21.28 -18.42 -11.35
C HIS A 112 20.96 -16.94 -11.10
N GLN A 113 21.34 -16.05 -12.03
CA GLN A 113 21.01 -14.63 -11.93
C GLN A 113 19.50 -14.38 -12.03
N ILE A 114 18.79 -15.12 -12.90
CA ILE A 114 17.33 -15.07 -12.99
C ILE A 114 16.69 -15.43 -11.64
N THR A 115 17.10 -16.53 -11.01
CA THR A 115 16.56 -16.93 -9.70
C THR A 115 16.80 -15.87 -8.62
N ILE A 116 17.98 -15.23 -8.61
CA ILE A 116 18.28 -14.14 -7.67
C ILE A 116 17.34 -12.95 -7.91
N LEU A 117 17.15 -12.54 -9.17
CA LEU A 117 16.32 -11.39 -9.54
C LEU A 117 14.83 -11.66 -9.26
N GLU A 118 14.35 -12.87 -9.53
CA GLU A 118 12.99 -13.30 -9.18
C GLU A 118 12.78 -13.28 -7.66
N GLY A 119 13.76 -13.76 -6.89
CA GLY A 119 13.74 -13.68 -5.43
C GLY A 119 13.69 -12.24 -4.92
N LYS A 120 14.44 -11.32 -5.55
CA LYS A 120 14.37 -9.89 -5.22
C LYS A 120 13.00 -9.30 -5.52
N LEU A 121 12.36 -9.66 -6.64
CA LEU A 121 11.02 -9.19 -6.99
C LEU A 121 9.94 -9.70 -6.03
N ILE A 122 10.06 -10.92 -5.50
CA ILE A 122 9.10 -11.48 -4.52
C ILE A 122 9.17 -10.73 -3.17
N ASN A 123 10.36 -10.26 -2.80
CA ASN A 123 10.59 -9.54 -1.55
C ASN A 123 10.15 -8.07 -1.59
N ILE A 124 9.80 -7.55 -2.77
CA ILE A 124 9.21 -6.22 -2.90
C ILE A 124 7.72 -6.36 -2.52
N PRO A 125 7.22 -5.60 -1.53
CA PRO A 125 5.84 -5.73 -1.08
C PRO A 125 4.88 -5.53 -2.26
N LYS A 126 4.00 -6.52 -2.48
CA LYS A 126 2.96 -6.42 -3.50
C LYS A 126 2.03 -5.28 -3.12
N GLN A 127 2.04 -4.22 -3.92
CA GLN A 127 1.06 -3.15 -3.82
C GLN A 127 -0.31 -3.74 -4.21
N GLU A 128 -1.24 -3.83 -3.28
CA GLU A 128 -2.65 -4.08 -3.59
C GLU A 128 -3.16 -2.85 -4.35
N GLU A 129 -3.41 -3.03 -5.65
CA GLU A 129 -4.16 -2.07 -6.46
C GLU A 129 -5.60 -2.02 -5.91
N GLY A 130 -5.91 -0.96 -5.16
CA GLY A 130 -7.26 -0.62 -4.71
C GLY A 130 -7.98 0.28 -5.71
#